data_AF-A0A8J4I3I7-F1
#
_entry.id   AF-A0A8J4I3I7-F1
#
_cell.length_a   1.000
_cell.length_b   1.000
_cell.length_c   1.000
_cell.angle_alpha   90.00
_cell.angle_beta   90.00
_cell.angle_gamma   90.00
#
_symmetry.space_group_name_H-M   'P 1'
#
loop_
_entity.id
_entity.type
_entity.pdbx_description
1 polymer ?
#
loop_
_entity_poly.entity_id
_entity_poly.type
_entity_poly.pdbx_seq_one_letter_code
_entity_poly.pdbx_strand_id
1 'polypeptide(L)'
;MGSDPKVRAGAVDVVRHWQDSGYMIIYVTGRPDMQKHRVVAWLSQHNFPHGAVSFCDGLTHDPLRQKAAFLQSLRTEAEITIVAGYGSTKDVSVYSSLGLAPAHIYIVGRAVKKFHNQCQFLSEGYVAHLAQLEAAALAHSPKGPPRPVLGKGSYGCPAPVDFLRKQSQLLRSRGSSQAERDGGPPPAPPGLPRAKPRSVSLKLEGEE
;
A
#
# COMPACT_ATOMS: atom_id res chain seq x y z
N MET A 1 -20.17 19.95 0.04
CA MET A 1 -19.08 19.05 0.45
C MET A 1 -19.30 17.70 -0.22
N GLY A 2 -18.37 17.19 -1.03
CA GLY A 2 -18.50 15.85 -1.60
C GLY A 2 -18.11 14.78 -0.58
N SER A 3 -18.81 13.64 -0.58
CA SER A 3 -18.42 12.46 0.20
C SER A 3 -17.16 11.82 -0.38
N ASP A 4 -16.41 11.13 0.48
CA ASP A 4 -15.22 10.40 0.04
C ASP A 4 -15.61 9.19 -0.83
N PRO A 5 -14.83 8.88 -1.89
CA PRO A 5 -15.15 7.79 -2.80
C PRO A 5 -14.97 6.43 -2.13
N LYS A 6 -15.77 5.44 -2.53
CA LYS A 6 -15.60 4.05 -2.07
C LYS A 6 -14.44 3.38 -2.81
N VAL A 7 -13.55 2.71 -2.06
CA VAL A 7 -12.49 1.85 -2.60
C VAL A 7 -13.09 0.66 -3.36
N ARG A 8 -12.53 0.34 -4.54
CA ARG A 8 -12.87 -0.90 -5.26
C ARG A 8 -12.06 -2.07 -4.67
N ALA A 9 -12.71 -3.22 -4.47
CA ALA A 9 -12.04 -4.44 -4.02
C ALA A 9 -10.83 -4.79 -4.93
N GLY A 10 -9.72 -5.21 -4.33
CA GLY A 10 -8.46 -5.53 -5.01
C GLY A 10 -7.63 -4.34 -5.49
N ALA A 11 -8.14 -3.10 -5.44
CA ALA A 11 -7.40 -1.93 -5.94
C ALA A 11 -6.11 -1.66 -5.16
N VAL A 12 -6.17 -1.81 -3.83
CA VAL A 12 -5.01 -1.64 -2.95
C VAL A 12 -3.96 -2.72 -3.23
N ASP A 13 -4.41 -3.95 -3.42
CA ASP A 13 -3.55 -5.13 -3.55
C ASP A 13 -2.85 -5.18 -4.92
N VAL A 14 -3.52 -4.73 -5.98
CA VAL A 14 -2.87 -4.48 -7.29
C VAL A 14 -1.76 -3.44 -7.15
N VAL A 15 -1.97 -2.32 -6.47
CA VAL A 15 -0.91 -1.31 -6.31
C VAL A 15 0.24 -1.85 -5.44
N ARG A 16 -0.07 -2.65 -4.40
CA ARG A 16 0.94 -3.32 -3.58
C ARG A 16 1.77 -4.32 -4.40
N HIS A 17 1.14 -5.11 -5.27
CA HIS A 17 1.85 -6.02 -6.17
C HIS A 17 2.91 -5.32 -7.04
N TRP A 18 2.60 -4.14 -7.59
CA TRP A 18 3.58 -3.32 -8.33
C TRP A 18 4.69 -2.78 -7.42
N GLN A 19 4.36 -2.35 -6.21
CA GLN A 19 5.35 -1.89 -5.22
C GLN A 19 6.30 -3.03 -4.82
N ASP A 20 5.77 -4.19 -4.47
CA ASP A 20 6.53 -5.38 -4.04
C ASP A 20 7.39 -5.94 -5.19
N SER A 21 6.96 -5.72 -6.44
CA SER A 21 7.73 -6.01 -7.66
C SER A 21 8.82 -4.96 -7.96
N GLY A 22 9.03 -3.98 -7.08
CA GLY A 22 10.11 -2.98 -7.16
C GLY A 22 9.79 -1.72 -7.98
N TYR A 23 8.53 -1.50 -8.38
CA TYR A 23 8.14 -0.32 -9.16
C TYR A 23 7.78 0.88 -8.27
N MET A 24 8.21 2.07 -8.68
CA MET A 24 7.80 3.33 -8.06
C MET A 24 6.33 3.63 -8.37
N ILE A 25 5.53 3.86 -7.33
CA ILE A 25 4.12 4.22 -7.46
C ILE A 25 3.96 5.75 -7.58
N ILE A 26 3.30 6.20 -8.64
CA ILE A 26 2.92 7.60 -8.86
C ILE A 26 1.40 7.69 -9.01
N TYR A 27 0.75 8.36 -8.07
CA TYR A 27 -0.66 8.72 -8.14
C TYR A 27 -0.81 10.07 -8.84
N VAL A 28 -1.61 10.14 -9.91
CA VAL A 28 -1.88 11.40 -10.63
C VAL A 28 -3.37 11.71 -10.58
N THR A 29 -3.73 12.82 -9.94
CA THR A 29 -5.13 13.20 -9.69
C THR A 29 -5.52 14.50 -10.41
N GLY A 30 -6.72 14.49 -10.99
CA GLY A 30 -7.36 15.68 -11.58
C GLY A 30 -7.90 16.68 -10.55
N ARG A 31 -7.61 16.49 -9.26
CA ARG A 31 -8.06 17.38 -8.17
C ARG A 31 -7.07 18.52 -7.99
N PRO A 32 -7.53 19.74 -7.64
CA PRO A 32 -6.65 20.86 -7.32
C PRO A 32 -5.85 20.61 -6.05
N ASP A 33 -4.63 21.14 -5.96
CA ASP A 33 -3.73 20.95 -4.81
C ASP A 33 -4.31 21.43 -3.47
N MET A 34 -5.28 22.35 -3.47
CA MET A 34 -6.06 22.73 -2.27
C MET A 34 -6.76 21.52 -1.60
N GLN A 35 -6.95 20.39 -2.30
CA GLN A 35 -7.50 19.15 -1.76
C GLN A 35 -6.43 18.14 -1.28
N LYS A 36 -5.14 18.47 -1.37
CA LYS A 36 -4.00 17.57 -1.09
C LYS A 36 -4.10 16.83 0.22
N HIS A 37 -4.30 17.55 1.32
CA HIS A 37 -4.47 16.95 2.65
C HIS A 37 -5.60 15.91 2.69
N ARG A 38 -6.73 16.15 2.02
CA ARG A 38 -7.87 15.22 1.97
C ARG A 38 -7.55 13.97 1.14
N VAL A 39 -6.90 14.14 -0.02
CA VAL A 39 -6.53 13.03 -0.91
C VAL A 39 -5.45 12.13 -0.28
N VAL A 40 -4.42 12.72 0.32
CA VAL A 40 -3.34 11.99 0.98
C VAL A 40 -3.84 11.27 2.24
N ALA A 41 -4.68 11.92 3.04
CA ALA A 41 -5.33 11.28 4.20
C ALA A 41 -6.22 10.10 3.77
N TRP A 42 -7.03 10.27 2.72
CA TRP A 42 -7.88 9.20 2.19
C TRP A 42 -7.08 7.98 1.69
N LEU A 43 -5.99 8.21 0.94
CA LEU A 43 -5.09 7.13 0.50
C LEU A 43 -4.52 6.35 1.70
N SER A 44 -4.06 7.08 2.73
CA SER A 44 -3.47 6.49 3.93
C SER A 44 -4.51 5.73 4.77
N GLN A 45 -5.70 6.30 4.98
CA GLN A 45 -6.81 5.67 5.71
C GLN A 45 -7.28 4.36 5.07
N HIS A 46 -7.14 4.25 3.75
CA HIS A 46 -7.47 3.04 2.99
C HIS A 46 -6.27 2.13 2.70
N ASN A 47 -5.12 2.35 3.37
CA ASN A 47 -3.91 1.53 3.29
C ASN A 47 -3.35 1.36 1.87
N PHE A 48 -3.51 2.38 1.01
CA PHE A 48 -2.79 2.42 -0.25
C PHE A 48 -1.28 2.57 0.01
N PRO A 49 -0.43 1.89 -0.77
CA PRO A 49 1.02 2.11 -0.77
C PRO A 49 1.44 3.59 -0.78
N HIS A 50 2.54 3.90 -0.10
CA HIS A 50 3.16 5.22 -0.23
C HIS A 50 3.76 5.39 -1.64
N GLY A 51 3.52 6.55 -2.23
CA GLY A 51 3.99 6.91 -3.56
C GLY A 51 3.90 8.42 -3.78
N ALA A 52 4.48 8.91 -4.87
CA ALA A 52 4.37 10.32 -5.22
C ALA A 52 2.91 10.66 -5.60
N VAL A 53 2.38 11.79 -5.14
CA VAL A 53 1.02 12.23 -5.48
C VAL A 53 1.08 13.58 -6.20
N SER A 54 0.73 13.57 -7.48
CA SER A 54 0.69 14.75 -8.35
C SER A 54 -0.74 15.27 -8.49
N PHE A 55 -0.90 16.57 -8.30
CA PHE A 55 -2.17 17.30 -8.33
C PHE A 55 -2.24 18.23 -9.53
N CYS A 56 -3.44 18.50 -10.02
CA CYS A 56 -3.63 19.55 -11.02
C CYS A 56 -3.48 20.92 -10.38
N ASP A 57 -2.94 21.87 -11.14
CA ASP A 57 -3.03 23.29 -10.81
C ASP A 57 -4.49 23.72 -11.04
N GLY A 58 -5.12 24.20 -9.97
CA GLY A 58 -6.56 24.51 -9.91
C GLY A 58 -7.01 25.67 -10.78
N LEU A 59 -6.09 26.33 -11.49
CA LEU A 59 -6.36 27.40 -12.43
C LEU A 59 -6.71 26.90 -13.85
N THR A 60 -6.50 25.62 -14.18
CA THR A 60 -6.90 25.07 -15.49
C THR A 60 -8.34 24.58 -15.54
N HIS A 61 -8.94 24.65 -16.74
CA HIS A 61 -10.17 23.94 -17.07
C HIS A 61 -9.93 22.58 -17.76
N ASP A 62 -8.68 22.21 -18.07
CA ASP A 62 -8.33 20.90 -18.67
C ASP A 62 -7.33 20.08 -17.82
N PRO A 63 -7.83 19.29 -16.84
CA PRO A 63 -7.02 18.37 -16.05
C PRO A 63 -6.37 17.24 -16.86
N LEU A 64 -6.93 16.84 -18.01
CA LEU A 64 -6.35 15.75 -18.82
C LEU A 64 -5.10 16.23 -19.55
N ARG A 65 -5.11 17.46 -20.06
CA ARG A 65 -3.92 18.09 -20.66
C ARG A 65 -2.82 18.32 -19.64
N GLN A 66 -3.15 18.77 -18.42
CA GLN A 66 -2.15 18.85 -17.33
C GLN A 66 -1.59 17.47 -16.96
N LYS A 67 -2.44 16.44 -16.84
CA LYS A 67 -1.99 15.07 -16.60
C LYS A 67 -1.06 14.56 -17.70
N ALA A 68 -1.36 14.84 -18.97
CA ALA A 68 -0.49 14.50 -20.09
C ALA A 68 0.86 15.23 -20.03
N ALA A 69 0.86 16.53 -19.76
CA ALA A 69 2.08 17.33 -19.63
C ALA A 69 2.97 16.84 -18.47
N PHE A 70 2.38 16.55 -17.31
CA PHE A 70 3.10 16.01 -16.15
C PHE A 70 3.70 14.63 -16.42
N LEU A 71 2.95 13.72 -17.04
CA LEU A 71 3.49 12.39 -17.39
C LEU A 71 4.57 12.47 -18.48
N GLN A 72 4.48 13.46 -19.38
CA GLN A 72 5.53 13.72 -20.37
C GLN A 72 6.80 14.26 -19.69
N SER A 73 6.71 15.23 -18.76
CA SER A 73 7.88 15.77 -18.06
C SER A 73 8.57 14.71 -17.19
N LEU A 74 7.82 13.81 -16.54
CA LEU A 74 8.43 12.65 -15.87
C LEU A 74 9.30 11.80 -16.82
N ARG A 75 8.86 11.62 -18.07
CA ARG A 75 9.60 10.85 -19.09
C ARG A 75 10.81 11.62 -19.65
N THR A 76 10.70 12.93 -19.86
CA THR A 76 11.73 13.72 -20.57
C THR A 76 12.71 14.45 -19.66
N GLU A 77 12.31 14.84 -18.46
CA GLU A 77 13.11 15.64 -17.52
C GLU A 77 13.65 14.80 -16.37
N ALA A 78 12.87 13.81 -15.91
CA ALA A 78 13.25 12.90 -14.82
C ALA A 78 13.64 11.48 -15.31
N GLU A 79 13.66 11.25 -16.63
CA GLU A 79 14.00 9.98 -17.30
C GLU A 79 13.20 8.75 -16.80
N ILE A 80 12.02 8.96 -16.22
CA ILE A 80 11.18 7.90 -15.66
C ILE A 80 10.49 7.12 -16.79
N THR A 81 10.79 5.83 -16.88
CA THR A 81 10.11 4.90 -17.78
C THR A 81 8.77 4.46 -17.19
N ILE A 82 7.66 4.93 -17.77
CA ILE A 82 6.30 4.55 -17.36
C ILE A 82 5.96 3.16 -17.94
N VAL A 83 5.97 2.13 -17.09
CA VAL A 83 5.74 0.74 -17.51
C VAL A 83 4.27 0.37 -17.65
N ALA A 84 3.37 0.97 -16.85
CA ALA A 84 1.95 0.66 -16.82
C ALA A 84 1.11 1.89 -16.43
N GLY A 85 -0.07 2.03 -17.02
CA GLY A 85 -1.01 3.11 -16.75
C GLY A 85 -2.37 2.58 -16.31
N TYR A 86 -2.79 2.90 -15.08
CA TYR A 86 -4.12 2.56 -14.56
C TYR A 86 -5.05 3.78 -14.62
N GLY A 87 -6.30 3.60 -15.04
CA GLY A 87 -7.22 4.74 -15.13
C GLY A 87 -8.63 4.43 -15.62
N SER A 88 -9.25 5.47 -16.16
CA SER A 88 -10.58 5.48 -16.78
C SER A 88 -10.48 5.61 -18.30
N THR A 89 -11.60 5.44 -19.00
CA THR A 89 -11.68 5.65 -20.46
C THR A 89 -11.25 7.05 -20.91
N LYS A 90 -11.22 8.04 -20.01
CA LYS A 90 -10.71 9.40 -20.29
C LYS A 90 -9.18 9.46 -20.39
N ASP A 91 -8.50 8.52 -19.74
CA ASP A 91 -7.04 8.50 -19.62
C ASP A 91 -6.36 7.76 -20.79
N VAL A 92 -7.11 6.97 -21.58
CA VAL A 92 -6.58 6.15 -22.68
C VAL A 92 -5.74 6.97 -23.66
N SER A 93 -6.29 8.09 -24.16
CA SER A 93 -5.58 8.94 -25.12
C SER A 93 -4.32 9.58 -24.53
N VAL A 94 -4.31 9.85 -23.22
CA VAL A 94 -3.11 10.35 -22.52
C VAL A 94 -2.03 9.28 -22.55
N TYR A 95 -2.33 8.07 -22.08
CA TYR A 95 -1.37 6.97 -22.07
C TYR A 95 -0.89 6.55 -23.47
N SER A 96 -1.78 6.51 -24.46
CA SER A 96 -1.40 6.24 -25.85
C SER A 96 -0.52 7.35 -26.45
N SER A 97 -0.76 8.63 -26.14
CA SER A 97 0.11 9.73 -26.61
C SER A 97 1.51 9.71 -26.00
N LEU A 98 1.65 9.13 -24.80
CA LEU A 98 2.94 8.88 -24.14
C LEU A 98 3.67 7.65 -24.69
N GLY A 99 3.06 6.92 -25.63
CA GLY A 99 3.62 5.73 -26.26
C GLY A 99 3.50 4.44 -25.44
N LEU A 100 2.62 4.38 -24.43
CA LEU A 100 2.36 3.11 -23.72
C LEU A 100 1.67 2.11 -24.67
N ALA A 101 2.16 0.88 -24.68
CA ALA A 101 1.53 -0.21 -25.41
C ALA A 101 0.13 -0.54 -24.85
N PRO A 102 -0.86 -0.91 -25.69
CA PRO A 102 -2.21 -1.26 -25.22
C PRO A 102 -2.27 -2.34 -24.13
N ALA A 103 -1.30 -3.26 -24.11
CA ALA A 103 -1.15 -4.30 -23.10
C ALA A 103 -0.88 -3.76 -21.69
N HIS A 104 -0.33 -2.54 -21.57
CA HIS A 104 0.08 -1.90 -20.32
C HIS A 104 -0.86 -0.75 -19.90
N ILE A 105 -1.95 -0.52 -20.65
CA ILE A 105 -2.97 0.48 -20.33
C ILE A 105 -4.19 -0.25 -19.75
N TYR A 106 -4.43 -0.12 -18.45
CA TYR A 106 -5.46 -0.86 -17.73
C TYR A 106 -6.63 0.05 -17.32
N ILE A 107 -7.79 -0.18 -17.93
CA ILE A 107 -8.99 0.65 -17.75
C ILE A 107 -10.06 -0.12 -17.00
N VAL A 108 -10.52 0.42 -15.87
CA VAL A 108 -11.53 -0.24 -15.03
C VAL A 108 -12.94 0.00 -15.55
N GLY A 109 -13.72 -1.09 -15.62
CA GLY A 109 -15.14 -1.07 -15.94
C GLY A 109 -15.45 -1.68 -17.30
N ARG A 110 -16.67 -1.41 -17.80
CA ARG A 110 -17.19 -2.03 -19.02
C ARG A 110 -16.37 -1.61 -20.25
N ALA A 111 -16.00 -2.59 -21.08
CA ALA A 111 -15.36 -2.37 -22.35
C ALA A 111 -16.16 -1.43 -23.29
N VAL A 112 -15.46 -0.49 -23.92
CA VAL A 112 -16.03 0.46 -24.89
C VAL A 112 -15.42 0.19 -26.27
N LYS A 113 -16.26 -0.09 -27.27
CA LYS A 113 -15.85 -0.49 -28.63
C LYS A 113 -14.74 0.40 -29.22
N LYS A 114 -14.82 1.73 -29.03
CA LYS A 114 -13.83 2.71 -29.50
C LYS A 114 -12.39 2.42 -29.05
N PHE A 115 -12.21 1.87 -27.85
CA PHE A 115 -10.90 1.70 -27.21
C PHE A 115 -10.46 0.24 -27.07
N HIS A 116 -11.20 -0.72 -27.65
CA HIS A 116 -10.96 -2.16 -27.46
C HIS A 116 -9.53 -2.60 -27.79
N ASN A 117 -8.92 -2.01 -28.82
CA ASN A 117 -7.55 -2.31 -29.26
C ASN A 117 -6.51 -1.32 -28.70
N GLN A 118 -6.90 -0.40 -27.81
CA GLN A 118 -6.04 0.66 -27.25
C GLN A 118 -5.72 0.45 -25.77
N CYS A 119 -6.43 -0.44 -25.08
CA CYS A 119 -6.23 -0.72 -23.66
C CYS A 119 -6.81 -2.09 -23.25
N GLN A 120 -6.26 -2.66 -22.18
CA GLN A 120 -6.85 -3.78 -21.46
C GLN A 120 -8.00 -3.30 -20.57
N PHE A 121 -9.20 -3.86 -20.76
CA PHE A 121 -10.37 -3.54 -19.95
C PHE A 121 -10.51 -4.51 -18.77
N LEU A 122 -10.38 -4.00 -17.54
CA LEU A 122 -10.58 -4.75 -16.30
C LEU A 122 -12.09 -4.87 -16.01
N SER A 123 -12.78 -5.64 -16.85
CA SER A 123 -14.24 -5.85 -16.77
C SER A 123 -14.63 -6.62 -15.50
N GLU A 124 -13.85 -7.64 -15.15
CA GLU A 124 -13.97 -8.44 -13.91
C GLU A 124 -13.37 -7.74 -12.67
N GLY A 125 -12.89 -6.50 -12.83
CA GLY A 125 -12.30 -5.70 -11.75
C GLY A 125 -10.86 -6.10 -11.35
N TYR A 126 -10.38 -5.48 -10.28
CA TYR A 126 -8.97 -5.60 -9.87
C TYR A 126 -8.59 -6.95 -9.26
N VAL A 127 -9.53 -7.69 -8.67
CA VAL A 127 -9.23 -8.99 -8.04
C VAL A 127 -8.85 -10.03 -9.11
N ALA A 128 -9.61 -10.11 -10.20
CA ALA A 128 -9.28 -10.96 -11.34
C ALA A 128 -7.99 -10.51 -12.04
N HIS A 129 -7.75 -9.20 -12.13
CA HIS A 129 -6.51 -8.63 -12.68
C HIS A 129 -5.27 -8.99 -11.85
N LEU A 130 -5.37 -8.94 -10.51
CA LEU A 130 -4.27 -9.33 -9.62
C LEU A 130 -3.84 -10.79 -9.87
N ALA A 131 -4.81 -11.70 -9.95
CA ALA A 131 -4.53 -13.11 -10.26
C ALA A 131 -3.84 -13.30 -11.63
N GLN A 132 -4.15 -12.46 -12.62
CA GLN A 132 -3.47 -12.46 -13.92
C GLN A 132 -2.02 -11.97 -13.82
N LEU A 133 -1.76 -10.91 -13.04
CA LEU A 133 -0.40 -10.40 -12.79
C LEU A 133 0.46 -11.44 -12.04
N GLU A 134 -0.10 -12.08 -11.00
CA GLU A 134 0.58 -13.14 -10.24
C GLU A 134 0.89 -14.37 -11.10
N ALA A 135 -0.07 -14.81 -11.93
CA ALA A 135 0.15 -15.90 -12.88
C ALA A 135 1.23 -15.56 -13.93
N ALA A 136 1.27 -14.31 -14.40
CA ALA A 136 2.32 -13.84 -15.31
C ALA A 136 3.69 -13.82 -14.62
N ALA A 137 3.79 -13.35 -13.37
CA ALA A 137 5.04 -13.36 -12.60
C ALA A 137 5.56 -14.79 -12.36
N LEU A 138 4.68 -15.73 -12.03
CA LEU A 138 4.99 -17.16 -11.90
C LEU A 138 5.51 -17.77 -13.21
N ALA A 139 4.95 -17.38 -14.36
CA ALA A 139 5.38 -17.87 -15.66
C ALA A 139 6.75 -17.32 -16.12
N HIS A 140 7.09 -16.10 -15.72
CA HIS A 140 8.37 -15.45 -16.06
C HIS A 140 9.48 -15.71 -15.02
N SER A 141 9.14 -16.26 -13.85
CA SER A 141 10.15 -16.79 -12.94
C SER A 141 10.96 -17.87 -13.68
N PRO A 142 12.30 -17.76 -13.78
CA PRO A 142 13.08 -18.81 -14.40
C PRO A 142 12.82 -20.13 -13.67
N LYS A 143 12.65 -21.21 -14.43
CA LYS A 143 12.66 -22.58 -13.88
C LYS A 143 14.04 -22.81 -13.29
N GLY A 144 14.19 -22.51 -11.99
CA GLY A 144 15.36 -22.90 -11.22
C GLY A 144 15.62 -24.40 -11.38
N PRO A 145 16.88 -24.85 -11.25
CA PRO A 145 17.19 -26.27 -11.39
C PRO A 145 16.27 -27.09 -10.49
N PRO A 146 15.77 -28.26 -10.96
CA PRO A 146 14.80 -29.04 -10.21
C PRO A 146 15.34 -29.28 -8.81
N ARG A 147 14.61 -28.80 -7.79
CA ARG A 147 14.94 -29.13 -6.40
C ARG A 147 15.05 -30.65 -6.32
N PRO A 148 16.16 -31.21 -5.83
CA PRO A 148 16.26 -32.66 -5.68
C PRO A 148 15.12 -33.12 -4.79
N VAL A 149 14.16 -33.82 -5.39
CA VAL A 149 13.10 -34.48 -4.64
C VAL A 149 13.80 -35.53 -3.79
N LEU A 150 13.79 -35.33 -2.47
CA LEU A 150 14.33 -36.31 -1.54
C LEU A 150 13.50 -37.60 -1.72
N GLY A 151 14.06 -38.56 -2.44
CA GLY A 151 13.41 -39.83 -2.73
C GLY A 151 13.01 -40.52 -1.44
N LYS A 152 11.85 -41.19 -1.44
CA LYS A 152 11.36 -41.96 -0.28
C LYS A 152 12.41 -42.99 0.14
N GLY A 153 13.15 -42.68 1.20
CA GLY A 153 14.13 -43.58 1.80
C GLY A 153 13.44 -44.75 2.49
N SER A 154 13.26 -45.85 1.78
CA SER A 154 12.89 -47.14 2.38
C SER A 154 14.16 -47.90 2.80
N TYR A 155 14.72 -47.55 3.95
CA TYR A 155 15.71 -48.37 4.64
C TYR A 155 15.33 -48.48 6.12
N GLY A 156 14.81 -49.65 6.50
CA GLY A 156 14.53 -49.96 7.89
C GLY A 156 15.81 -50.31 8.64
N CYS A 157 16.29 -49.40 9.49
CA CYS A 157 17.27 -49.66 10.54
C CYS A 157 16.86 -48.86 11.80
N PRO A 158 16.68 -49.49 12.97
CA PRO A 158 16.36 -48.76 14.20
C PRO A 158 17.61 -48.07 14.75
N ALA A 159 17.69 -46.74 14.60
CA ALA A 159 18.72 -45.93 15.25
C ALA A 159 18.33 -45.60 16.72
N PRO A 160 19.21 -45.76 17.72
CA PRO A 160 18.86 -45.54 19.13
C PRO A 160 18.49 -44.09 19.47
N VAL A 161 17.28 -43.88 19.98
CA VAL A 161 16.70 -42.56 20.30
C VAL A 161 17.02 -42.06 21.72
N ASP A 162 18.25 -42.27 22.21
CA ASP A 162 18.62 -41.98 23.61
C ASP A 162 19.58 -40.80 23.80
N PHE A 163 20.33 -40.37 22.78
CA PHE A 163 21.38 -39.36 22.98
C PHE A 163 20.85 -37.93 23.23
N LEU A 164 19.73 -37.54 22.61
CA LEU A 164 19.21 -36.17 22.68
C LEU A 164 18.35 -35.87 23.93
N ARG A 165 18.02 -36.88 24.75
CA ARG A 165 17.24 -36.66 25.99
C ARG A 165 18.05 -35.95 27.09
N LYS A 166 19.39 -35.91 26.99
CA LYS A 166 20.27 -35.45 28.07
C LYS A 166 20.65 -33.96 28.07
N GLN A 167 20.21 -33.17 27.09
CA GLN A 167 20.57 -31.74 27.00
C GLN A 167 19.50 -30.76 27.51
N SER A 168 18.31 -31.23 27.90
CA SER A 168 17.20 -30.38 28.41
C SER A 168 17.17 -30.20 29.93
N GLN A 169 18.14 -30.76 30.67
CA GLN A 169 18.18 -30.76 32.15
C GLN A 169 19.11 -29.70 32.78
N LEU A 170 19.83 -28.89 31.98
CA LEU A 170 20.81 -27.92 32.50
C LEU A 170 20.28 -26.50 32.75
N LEU A 171 19.01 -26.22 32.48
CA LEU A 171 18.43 -24.88 32.70
C LEU A 171 17.24 -24.84 33.69
N ARG A 172 17.15 -25.83 34.60
CA ARG A 172 16.09 -25.86 35.62
C ARG A 172 16.50 -26.45 36.98
N SER A 173 17.62 -26.01 37.55
CA SER A 173 17.77 -25.97 39.02
C SER A 173 18.83 -24.98 39.50
N ARG A 174 18.40 -24.00 40.29
CA ARG A 174 19.06 -23.44 41.49
C ARG A 174 18.15 -22.36 42.07
N GLY A 175 17.20 -22.79 42.89
CA GLY A 175 16.35 -21.89 43.66
C GLY A 175 17.08 -21.34 44.90
N SER A 176 16.56 -20.21 45.39
CA SER A 176 16.46 -19.80 46.81
C SER A 176 17.66 -19.97 47.76
N SER A 177 18.13 -18.84 48.31
CA SER A 177 18.02 -18.46 49.74
C SER A 177 18.79 -17.14 49.95
N GLN A 178 18.12 -16.01 50.25
CA GLN A 178 17.67 -15.56 51.57
C GLN A 178 18.79 -14.95 52.43
N ALA A 179 18.71 -13.63 52.65
CA ALA A 179 19.27 -12.93 53.81
C ALA A 179 18.51 -11.60 54.00
N GLU A 180 17.97 -11.35 55.19
CA GLU A 180 17.25 -10.13 55.55
C GLU A 180 18.18 -9.02 56.09
N ARG A 181 17.66 -7.79 56.04
CA ARG A 181 17.79 -6.61 56.96
C ARG A 181 17.62 -5.33 56.13
N ASP A 182 17.03 -4.23 56.61
CA ASP A 182 16.18 -3.92 57.77
C ASP A 182 15.62 -2.49 57.52
N GLY A 183 14.52 -2.08 58.18
CA GLY A 183 14.04 -0.69 58.18
C GLY A 183 12.72 -0.41 57.45
N GLY A 184 11.78 0.26 58.14
CA GLY A 184 10.39 0.46 57.74
C GLY A 184 10.03 1.79 57.01
N PRO A 185 8.71 2.09 56.86
CA PRO A 185 8.14 3.16 56.02
C PRO A 185 7.65 4.38 56.86
N PRO A 186 6.83 5.34 56.37
CA PRO A 186 6.48 5.82 55.00
C PRO A 186 7.02 7.29 54.85
N PRO A 187 6.36 8.35 54.28
CA PRO A 187 5.23 8.51 53.36
C PRO A 187 5.53 9.43 52.13
N ALA A 188 4.48 10.00 51.50
CA ALA A 188 4.54 10.91 50.34
C ALA A 188 4.19 12.38 50.69
N PRO A 189 4.60 13.39 49.87
CA PRO A 189 4.16 14.77 49.99
C PRO A 189 2.86 15.07 49.17
N PRO A 190 2.13 16.16 49.50
CA PRO A 190 0.73 16.36 49.08
C PRO A 190 0.56 17.22 47.80
N GLY A 191 -0.67 17.23 47.26
CA GLY A 191 -0.99 17.84 45.96
C GLY A 191 -1.40 19.32 45.97
N LEU A 192 -1.63 19.85 44.76
CA LEU A 192 -2.23 21.16 44.47
C LEU A 192 -3.31 21.02 43.37
N PRO A 193 -4.24 22.01 43.23
CA PRO A 193 -5.63 21.65 42.97
C PRO A 193 -6.10 21.59 41.51
N ARG A 194 -7.07 20.70 41.33
CA ARG A 194 -8.03 20.59 40.22
C ARG A 194 -8.66 21.95 39.82
N ALA A 195 -8.23 22.51 38.70
CA ALA A 195 -8.96 23.58 38.03
C ALA A 195 -10.12 22.99 37.21
N LYS A 196 -11.33 23.57 37.35
CA LYS A 196 -12.50 23.23 36.52
C LYS A 196 -12.41 23.96 35.16
N PRO A 197 -12.94 23.39 34.07
CA PRO A 197 -13.08 24.14 32.82
C PRO A 197 -14.07 25.29 33.02
N ARG A 198 -13.72 26.49 32.55
CA ARG A 198 -14.67 27.60 32.36
C ARG A 198 -15.06 27.66 30.89
N SER A 199 -16.33 27.42 30.60
CA SER A 199 -16.93 27.83 29.33
C SER A 199 -16.88 29.35 29.20
N VAL A 200 -16.56 29.83 28.00
CA VAL A 200 -16.85 31.19 27.57
C VAL A 200 -17.48 31.11 26.18
N SER A 201 -18.80 31.23 26.14
CA SER A 201 -19.50 31.63 24.92
C SER A 201 -19.26 33.13 24.74
N LEU A 202 -18.78 33.52 23.57
CA LEU A 202 -18.93 34.90 23.08
C LEU A 202 -19.79 34.84 21.82
N LYS A 203 -20.93 35.54 21.92
CA LYS A 203 -21.88 35.80 20.85
C LYS A 203 -21.84 37.31 20.62
N LEU A 204 -21.40 37.72 19.44
CA LEU A 204 -21.69 39.00 18.80
C LEU A 204 -22.28 38.59 17.43
N GLU A 205 -23.52 38.92 17.07
CA GLU A 205 -24.01 40.27 16.72
C GLU A 205 -23.08 40.87 15.62
N GLY A 206 -23.50 41.14 14.38
CA GLY A 206 -24.84 41.15 13.80
C GLY A 206 -25.31 42.59 13.54
N GLU A 207 -24.74 43.24 12.53
CA GLU A 207 -25.17 44.53 11.97
C GLU A 207 -25.03 44.51 10.44
N GLU A 208 -26.05 45.06 9.77
CA GLU A 208 -26.30 45.30 8.32
C GLU A 208 -25.69 44.38 7.24
#